data_AF-A0A1I4WD00-F1
#
_entry.id   AF-A0A1I4WD00-F1
#
_cell.length_a   1.000
_cell.length_b   1.000
_cell.length_c   1.000
_cell.angle_alpha   90.00
_cell.angle_beta   90.00
_cell.angle_gamma   90.00
#
_symmetry.space_group_name_H-M   'P 1'
#
loop_
_entity.id
_entity.type
_entity.pdbx_description
1 polymer ?
#
loop_
_entity_poly.entity_id
_entity_poly.type
_entity_poly.pdbx_seq_one_letter_code
_entity_poly.pdbx_strand_id
1 'polypeptide(L)'
;MSENSEEKAQRAKKVKTAAELQQELRRVVADQLTGRMDWVRARTYWRMRLPDVPSEELAEALTHVLAGGSFRQEISSRNQNFV
;
A
#
# COMPACT_ATOMS: atom_id res chain seq x y z
N MET A 1 -13.58 34.24 -11.12
CA MET A 1 -13.24 33.65 -9.80
C MET A 1 -13.65 32.18 -9.63
N SER A 2 -14.31 31.50 -10.60
CA SER A 2 -14.75 30.10 -10.41
C SER A 2 -13.71 29.03 -10.79
N GLU A 3 -12.77 29.32 -11.69
CA GLU A 3 -11.71 28.38 -12.12
C GLU A 3 -10.86 27.86 -10.94
N ASN A 4 -10.57 28.72 -9.94
CA ASN A 4 -9.80 28.34 -8.75
C ASN A 4 -10.57 27.38 -7.81
N SER A 5 -11.91 27.40 -7.85
CA SER A 5 -12.74 26.50 -7.04
C SER A 5 -12.79 25.09 -7.65
N GLU A 6 -12.91 25.00 -8.97
CA GLU A 6 -12.96 23.75 -9.72
C GLU A 6 -11.60 23.03 -9.69
N GLU A 7 -10.49 23.75 -9.86
CA GLU A 7 -9.14 23.18 -9.74
C GLU A 7 -8.88 22.61 -8.34
N LYS A 8 -9.30 23.33 -7.29
CA LYS A 8 -9.19 22.85 -5.89
C LYS A 8 -10.03 21.60 -5.66
N ALA A 9 -11.26 21.56 -6.16
CA ALA A 9 -12.13 20.40 -6.04
C ALA A 9 -11.54 19.18 -6.76
N GLN A 10 -10.97 19.38 -7.95
CA GLN A 10 -10.34 18.31 -8.72
C GLN A 10 -9.04 17.81 -8.07
N ARG A 11 -8.25 18.70 -7.47
CA ARG A 11 -7.07 18.32 -6.67
C ARG A 11 -7.47 17.53 -5.42
N ALA A 12 -8.49 17.98 -4.69
CA ALA A 12 -8.99 17.27 -3.52
C ALA A 12 -9.50 15.86 -3.88
N LYS A 13 -10.21 15.73 -5.01
CA LYS A 13 -10.66 14.43 -5.53
C LYS A 13 -9.49 13.50 -5.85
N LYS A 14 -8.45 14.00 -6.54
CA LYS A 14 -7.22 13.22 -6.84
C LYS A 14 -6.54 12.73 -5.57
N VAL A 15 -6.40 13.59 -4.55
CA VAL A 15 -5.80 13.22 -3.26
C VAL A 15 -6.61 12.14 -2.57
N LYS A 16 -7.94 12.29 -2.54
CA LYS A 16 -8.83 11.29 -1.93
C LYS A 16 -8.70 9.93 -2.63
N THR A 17 -8.78 9.90 -3.95
CA THR A 17 -8.64 8.66 -4.72
C THR A 17 -7.29 8.00 -4.51
N ALA A 18 -6.21 8.78 -4.43
CA ALA A 18 -4.88 8.25 -4.11
C ALA A 18 -4.83 7.64 -2.69
N ALA A 19 -5.42 8.30 -1.70
CA ALA A 19 -5.47 7.80 -0.33
C ALA A 19 -6.29 6.50 -0.20
N GLU A 20 -7.44 6.43 -0.88
CA GLU A 20 -8.28 5.24 -0.94
C GLU A 20 -7.54 4.07 -1.57
N LEU A 21 -6.84 4.30 -2.69
CA LEU A 21 -5.99 3.29 -3.32
C LEU A 21 -4.88 2.84 -2.36
N GLN A 22 -4.16 3.76 -1.71
CA GLN A 22 -3.12 3.39 -0.74
C GLN A 22 -3.66 2.53 0.41
N GLN A 23 -4.85 2.84 0.92
CA GLN A 23 -5.48 2.06 1.98
C GLN A 23 -5.85 0.66 1.50
N GLU A 24 -6.41 0.54 0.29
CA GLU A 24 -6.73 -0.74 -0.36
C GLU A 24 -5.46 -1.60 -0.53
N LEU A 25 -4.39 -1.04 -1.09
CA LEU A 25 -3.14 -1.76 -1.31
C LEU A 25 -2.52 -2.26 0.00
N ARG A 26 -2.51 -1.43 1.05
CA ARG A 26 -2.01 -1.83 2.38
C ARG A 26 -2.78 -3.00 2.96
N ARG A 27 -4.12 -3.00 2.82
CA ARG A 27 -4.96 -4.12 3.27
C ARG A 27 -4.61 -5.41 2.52
N VAL A 28 -4.47 -5.34 1.20
CA VAL A 28 -4.16 -6.51 0.37
C VAL A 28 -2.77 -7.08 0.67
N VAL A 29 -1.78 -6.22 0.96
CA VAL A 29 -0.47 -6.67 1.44
C VAL A 29 -0.61 -7.36 2.81
N ALA A 30 -1.35 -6.79 3.75
CA ALA A 30 -1.57 -7.42 5.05
C ALA A 30 -2.28 -8.79 4.94
N ASP A 31 -3.25 -8.92 4.04
CA ASP A 31 -3.96 -10.18 3.80
C ASP A 31 -3.03 -11.25 3.21
N GLN A 32 -2.05 -10.88 2.39
CA GLN A 32 -0.99 -11.79 1.91
C GLN A 32 -0.06 -12.22 3.05
N LEU A 33 0.41 -11.28 3.87
CA LEU A 33 1.34 -11.57 4.97
C LEU A 33 0.72 -12.41 6.09
N THR A 34 -0.59 -12.29 6.29
CA THR A 34 -1.33 -13.07 7.30
C THR A 34 -1.88 -14.39 6.75
N GLY A 35 -1.65 -14.71 5.47
CA GLY A 35 -2.15 -15.92 4.83
C GLY A 35 -3.66 -15.93 4.55
N ARG A 36 -4.37 -14.81 4.79
CA ARG A 36 -5.80 -14.66 4.43
C ARG A 36 -6.01 -14.67 2.91
N MET A 37 -4.96 -14.32 2.16
CA MET A 37 -4.94 -14.28 0.70
C MET A 37 -3.75 -15.09 0.17
N ASP A 38 -4.05 -16.14 -0.59
CA ASP A 38 -3.01 -16.95 -1.23
C ASP A 38 -2.41 -16.25 -2.45
N TRP A 39 -1.29 -16.80 -2.92
CA TRP A 39 -0.49 -16.24 -4.00
C TRP A 39 -1.24 -16.15 -5.34
N VAL A 40 -2.20 -17.04 -5.62
CA VAL A 40 -2.98 -17.03 -6.89
C VAL A 40 -3.95 -15.85 -6.88
N ARG A 41 -4.70 -15.69 -5.77
CA ARG A 41 -5.58 -14.53 -5.56
C ARG A 41 -4.79 -13.23 -5.56
N ALA A 42 -3.62 -13.19 -4.91
CA ALA A 42 -2.72 -12.05 -4.92
C ALA A 42 -2.28 -11.64 -6.33
N ARG A 43 -1.73 -12.59 -7.09
CA ARG A 43 -1.29 -12.34 -8.46
C ARG A 43 -2.43 -11.80 -9.34
N THR A 44 -3.62 -12.38 -9.21
CA THR A 44 -4.79 -11.97 -9.98
C THR A 44 -5.21 -10.54 -9.63
N TYR A 45 -5.28 -10.22 -8.33
CA TYR A 45 -5.58 -8.88 -7.86
C TYR A 45 -4.60 -7.85 -8.41
N TRP A 46 -3.29 -8.08 -8.27
CA TRP A 46 -2.27 -7.11 -8.70
C TRP A 46 -2.33 -6.85 -10.20
N ARG A 47 -2.50 -7.90 -11.01
CA ARG A 47 -2.61 -7.78 -12.46
C ARG A 47 -3.83 -6.99 -12.91
N MET A 48 -4.96 -7.09 -12.19
CA MET A 48 -6.17 -6.34 -12.52
C MET A 48 -6.13 -4.91 -11.98
N ARG A 49 -5.58 -4.71 -10.78
CA ARG A 49 -5.61 -3.42 -10.11
C ARG A 49 -4.54 -2.46 -10.59
N LEU A 50 -3.36 -3.00 -10.93
CA LEU A 50 -2.18 -2.26 -11.38
C LEU A 50 -1.66 -2.89 -12.69
N PRO A 51 -2.46 -2.88 -13.77
CA PRO A 51 -2.11 -3.58 -15.02
C PRO A 51 -0.87 -3.01 -15.72
N ASP A 52 -0.61 -1.71 -15.52
CA ASP A 52 0.50 -1.00 -16.15
C ASP A 52 1.80 -1.07 -15.33
N VAL A 53 1.77 -1.68 -14.13
CA VAL A 53 2.94 -1.80 -13.28
C VAL A 53 3.59 -3.16 -13.49
N PRO A 54 4.87 -3.22 -13.91
CA PRO A 54 5.61 -4.48 -14.04
C PRO A 54 5.66 -5.26 -12.73
N SER A 55 5.71 -6.59 -12.82
CA SER A 55 5.75 -7.44 -11.62
C SER A 55 7.04 -7.25 -10.82
N GLU A 56 8.13 -6.88 -11.49
CA GLU A 56 9.43 -6.57 -10.91
C GLU A 56 9.33 -5.34 -10.00
N GLU A 57 8.72 -4.25 -10.49
CA GLU A 57 8.51 -3.02 -9.70
C GLU A 57 7.63 -3.29 -8.48
N LEU A 58 6.59 -4.12 -8.63
CA LEU A 58 5.73 -4.53 -7.51
C LEU A 58 6.52 -5.32 -6.45
N ALA A 59 7.41 -6.22 -6.89
CA ALA A 59 8.25 -7.02 -6.01
C ALA A 59 9.26 -6.14 -5.25
N GLU A 60 9.89 -5.17 -5.93
CA GLU A 60 10.79 -4.20 -5.31
C GLU A 60 10.07 -3.33 -4.28
N ALA A 61 8.90 -2.80 -4.63
CA ALA A 61 8.08 -2.00 -3.72
C ALA A 61 7.65 -2.80 -2.48
N LEU A 62 7.24 -4.06 -2.65
CA LEU A 62 6.89 -4.94 -1.54
C LEU A 62 8.10 -5.22 -0.66
N THR A 63 9.26 -5.50 -1.26
CA THR A 63 10.51 -5.73 -0.54
C THR A 63 10.91 -4.51 0.30
N HIS A 64 10.78 -3.31 -0.27
CA HIS A 64 11.05 -2.06 0.44
C HIS A 64 10.13 -1.88 1.65
N VAL A 65 8.83 -2.16 1.51
CA VAL A 65 7.85 -2.09 2.60
C VAL A 65 8.14 -3.13 3.68
N LEU A 66 8.53 -4.35 3.31
CA LEU A 66 8.89 -5.39 4.25
C LEU A 66 10.17 -5.06 5.01
N ALA A 67 11.19 -4.51 4.34
CA ALA A 67 12.40 -4.03 4.99
C ALA A 67 12.10 -2.89 5.99
N GLY A 68 11.24 -1.94 5.61
CA GLY A 68 10.80 -0.87 6.51
C GLY A 68 9.87 -1.32 7.65
N GLY A 69 9.05 -2.36 7.42
CA GLY A 69 8.16 -2.97 8.40
C GLY A 69 8.90 -3.84 9.42
N SER A 70 9.90 -4.60 8.97
CA SER A 70 10.84 -5.34 9.81
C SER A 70 11.57 -4.40 10.78
N PHE A 71 11.92 -3.20 10.31
CA PHE A 71 12.55 -2.18 11.14
C PHE A 71 11.62 -1.64 12.24
N ARG A 72 10.32 -1.47 11.97
CA ARG A 72 9.35 -0.98 12.98
C ARG A 72 8.96 -2.03 14.01
N GLN A 73 8.87 -3.31 13.62
CA GLN A 73 8.63 -4.39 14.58
C GLN A 73 9.84 -4.61 15.50
N GLU A 74 11.07 -4.52 14.99
CA GLU A 74 12.29 -4.66 15.82
C GLU A 74 12.39 -3.54 16.88
N ILE A 75 12.01 -2.30 16.55
CA ILE A 75 11.97 -1.19 17.51
C ILE A 75 10.88 -1.43 18.58
N SER A 76 9.73 -2.00 18.19
CA SER A 76 8.65 -2.29 19.13
C SER A 76 8.98 -3.46 20.07
N SER A 77 9.70 -4.48 19.60
CA SER A 77 10.10 -5.63 20.44
C SER A 77 11.25 -5.30 21.39
N ARG A 78 12.21 -4.44 20.99
CA ARG A 78 13.26 -3.96 21.91
C ARG A 78 12.70 -3.15 23.09
N ASN A 79 11.62 -2.40 22.89
CA ASN A 79 10.98 -1.61 23.95
C ASN A 79 10.07 -2.43 24.88
N GLN A 80 9.77 -3.70 24.58
CA GLN A 80 8.98 -4.58 25.45
C GLN A 80 9.83 -5.46 26.37
N ASN A 81 11.15 -5.51 26.17
CA ASN A 81 12.07 -6.30 27.00
C ASN A 81 12.74 -5.49 28.14
N PHE A 82 12.27 -4.26 28.38
CA PHE A 82 12.66 -3.44 29.52
C PHE A 82 11.46 -3.23 30.46
N VAL A 83 11.04 -4.31 31.13
CA VAL A 83 10.24 -4.26 32.36
C VAL A 83 10.81 -5.28 33.33
#